data_AF-A0A520JQ46-F1
#
_entry.id   AF-A0A520JQ46-F1
#
_cell.length_a   1.000
_cell.length_b   1.000
_cell.length_c   1.000
_cell.angle_alpha   90.00
_cell.angle_beta   90.00
_cell.angle_gamma   90.00
#
_symmetry.space_group_name_H-M   'P 1'
#
loop_
_entity.id
_entity.type
_entity.pdbx_description
1 polymer ?
#
loop_
_entity_poly.entity_id
_entity_poly.type
_entity_poly.pdbx_seq_one_letter_code
_entity_poly.pdbx_strand_id
1 'polypeptide(L)'
;MTLPPADLKPAQRVPHVDSVNPMQFAILHYLCDEAAGGTAFYRHRATGFELLSQARLAGYDAVRATEGAPAGYVDDGAPWFERTARVTAKWNRLVVYRSCVLHSGTVPSPEMLSSDPRRGRLTANVFLTLTPSGPTIA
;
A
#
# COMPACT_ATOMS: atom_id res chain seq x y z
N MET A 1 -6.12 -10.19 -2.96
CA MET A 1 -7.03 -9.19 -3.57
C MET A 1 -7.46 -9.72 -4.91
N THR A 2 -8.76 -9.89 -5.14
CA THR A 2 -9.31 -10.61 -6.29
C THR A 2 -10.49 -9.87 -6.94
N LEU A 3 -10.70 -8.61 -6.54
CA LEU A 3 -11.85 -7.83 -6.96
C LEU A 3 -11.63 -7.26 -8.37
N PRO A 4 -12.66 -7.25 -9.23
CA PRO A 4 -12.58 -6.50 -10.47
C PRO A 4 -12.48 -4.98 -10.18
N PRO A 5 -11.92 -4.18 -11.10
CA PRO A 5 -11.73 -2.74 -10.90
C PRO A 5 -12.99 -1.96 -10.48
N ALA A 6 -14.17 -2.37 -10.96
CA ALA A 6 -15.44 -1.74 -10.64
C ALA A 6 -15.85 -1.88 -9.16
N ASP A 7 -15.43 -2.98 -8.51
CA ASP A 7 -15.82 -3.32 -7.14
C ASP A 7 -14.83 -2.80 -6.09
N LEU A 8 -13.79 -2.08 -6.53
CA LEU A 8 -12.80 -1.52 -5.63
C LEU A 8 -13.40 -0.45 -4.73
N LYS A 9 -13.10 -0.51 -3.44
CA LYS A 9 -13.38 0.58 -2.50
C LYS A 9 -12.48 1.77 -2.79
N PRO A 10 -12.87 3.02 -2.47
CA PRO A 10 -12.04 4.20 -2.71
C PRO A 10 -10.60 4.08 -2.17
N ALA A 11 -10.42 3.52 -0.97
CA ALA A 11 -9.09 3.29 -0.37
C ALA A 11 -8.19 2.32 -1.16
N GLN A 12 -8.77 1.48 -2.02
CA GLN A 12 -8.01 0.56 -2.89
C GLN A 12 -7.59 1.21 -4.22
N ARG A 13 -8.11 2.41 -4.51
CA ARG A 13 -7.90 3.15 -5.76
C ARG A 13 -6.83 4.23 -5.65
N VAL A 14 -6.28 4.45 -4.45
CA VAL A 14 -5.22 5.43 -4.18
C VAL A 14 -4.18 4.86 -3.22
N PRO A 15 -2.93 5.35 -3.24
CA PRO A 15 -1.96 5.04 -2.20
C PRO A 15 -2.50 5.36 -0.80
N HIS A 16 -2.24 4.48 0.15
CA HIS A 16 -2.69 4.61 1.54
C HIS A 16 -1.59 4.23 2.52
N VAL A 17 -1.86 4.47 3.81
CA VAL A 17 -1.10 3.94 4.94
C VAL A 17 -2.03 3.01 5.73
N ASP A 18 -1.48 1.95 6.32
CA ASP A 18 -2.27 1.05 7.18
C ASP A 18 -2.41 1.63 8.60
N SER A 19 -1.44 2.44 9.02
CA SER A 19 -1.38 3.09 10.33
C SER A 19 -0.42 4.27 10.30
N VAL A 20 -0.60 5.25 11.20
CA VAL A 20 0.38 6.33 11.42
C VAL A 20 1.38 6.03 12.55
N ASN A 21 1.29 4.84 13.17
CA ASN A 21 2.24 4.41 14.20
C ASN A 21 3.59 4.05 13.55
N PRO A 22 4.69 4.78 13.86
CA PRO A 22 6.00 4.52 13.25
C PRO A 22 6.64 3.20 13.68
N MET A 23 6.11 2.55 14.71
CA MET A 23 6.57 1.26 15.23
C MET A 23 5.74 0.07 14.71
N GLN A 24 4.77 0.32 13.83
CA GLN A 24 4.04 -0.73 13.12
C GLN A 24 4.65 -0.98 11.74
N PHE A 25 4.78 -2.25 11.40
CA PHE A 25 5.31 -2.73 10.13
C PHE A 25 4.27 -3.62 9.44
N ALA A 26 4.10 -3.40 8.14
CA ALA A 26 3.38 -4.29 7.25
C ALA A 26 4.38 -5.26 6.62
N ILE A 27 4.02 -6.54 6.60
CA ILE A 27 4.79 -7.62 6.01
C ILE A 27 3.91 -8.30 4.96
N LEU A 28 4.36 -8.30 3.73
CA LEU A 28 3.71 -8.99 2.62
C LEU A 28 4.59 -10.15 2.17
N HIS A 29 4.07 -11.37 2.29
CA HIS A 29 4.69 -12.58 1.75
C HIS A 29 3.94 -13.00 0.49
N TYR A 30 4.62 -12.96 -0.65
CA TYR A 30 4.07 -13.34 -1.95
C TYR A 30 4.10 -14.85 -2.12
N LEU A 31 2.92 -15.42 -2.33
CA LEU A 31 2.69 -16.82 -2.66
C LEU A 31 2.15 -16.92 -4.09
N CYS A 32 2.65 -16.05 -4.96
CA CYS A 32 2.28 -15.93 -6.36
C CYS A 32 3.47 -15.43 -7.18
N ASP A 33 3.38 -15.57 -8.50
CA ASP A 33 4.44 -15.18 -9.42
C ASP A 33 4.41 -13.69 -9.78
N GLU A 34 5.44 -13.24 -10.50
CA GLU A 34 5.69 -11.84 -10.83
C GLU A 34 4.58 -11.20 -11.67
N ALA A 35 3.90 -12.00 -12.51
CA ALA A 35 2.76 -11.57 -13.32
C ALA A 35 1.58 -11.07 -12.47
N ALA A 36 1.50 -11.48 -11.19
CA ALA A 36 0.48 -11.01 -10.26
C ALA A 36 0.73 -9.59 -9.71
N GLY A 37 1.78 -8.91 -10.19
CA GLY A 37 2.06 -7.51 -9.91
C GLY A 37 3.07 -7.32 -8.79
N GLY A 38 2.67 -6.69 -7.68
CA GLY A 38 3.58 -6.40 -6.57
C GLY A 38 3.06 -5.36 -5.60
N THR A 39 3.98 -4.60 -5.00
CA THR A 39 3.70 -3.44 -4.13
C THR A 39 4.54 -2.25 -4.60
N ALA A 40 3.91 -1.09 -4.69
CA ALA A 40 4.57 0.17 -5.01
C ALA A 40 4.42 1.16 -3.86
N PHE A 41 5.37 2.07 -3.77
CA PHE A 41 5.48 3.12 -2.78
C PHE A 41 5.42 4.47 -3.46
N TYR A 42 4.88 5.47 -2.76
CA TYR A 42 4.49 6.73 -3.38
C TYR A 42 4.86 7.94 -2.52
N ARG A 43 5.06 9.06 -3.20
CA ARG A 43 5.07 10.41 -2.62
C ARG A 43 3.82 11.15 -3.07
N HIS A 44 3.07 11.71 -2.13
CA HIS A 44 1.99 12.61 -2.44
C HIS A 44 2.56 13.94 -2.94
N ARG A 45 2.14 14.39 -4.13
CA ARG A 45 2.78 15.52 -4.82
C ARG A 45 2.48 16.86 -4.14
N ALA A 46 1.23 17.09 -3.76
CA ALA A 46 0.82 18.38 -3.18
C ALA A 46 1.45 18.64 -1.80
N THR A 47 1.64 17.60 -0.97
CA THR A 47 2.22 17.74 0.37
C THR A 47 3.71 17.35 0.44
N GLY A 48 4.23 16.67 -0.57
CA GLY A 48 5.58 16.09 -0.56
C GLY A 48 5.75 14.90 0.38
N PHE A 49 4.67 14.36 0.97
CA PHE A 49 4.78 13.29 1.97
C PHE A 49 4.89 11.90 1.32
N GLU A 50 5.85 11.11 1.80
CA GLU A 50 5.94 9.65 1.55
C GLU A 50 5.51 8.85 2.78
N LEU A 51 5.54 9.48 3.96
CA LEU A 51 5.22 8.91 5.25
C LEU A 51 4.25 9.83 5.99
N LEU A 52 3.18 9.25 6.54
CA LEU A 52 2.19 9.94 7.35
C LEU A 52 2.41 9.66 8.84
N SER A 53 2.55 10.73 9.62
CA SER A 53 2.53 10.69 11.08
C SER A 53 1.21 11.26 11.60
N GLN A 54 0.94 11.08 12.90
CA GLN A 54 -0.23 11.67 13.56
C GLN A 54 -0.33 13.19 13.30
N ALA A 55 0.80 13.89 13.32
CA ALA A 55 0.85 15.34 13.09
C ALA A 55 0.61 15.74 11.62
N ARG A 56 0.90 14.85 10.66
CA ARG A 56 0.73 15.11 9.22
C ARG A 56 -0.66 14.74 8.70
N LEU A 57 -1.35 13.81 9.38
CA LEU A 57 -2.56 13.18 8.87
C LEU A 57 -3.66 14.18 8.55
N ALA A 58 -4.00 15.08 9.47
CA ALA A 58 -5.07 16.06 9.26
C ALA A 58 -4.81 16.99 8.05
N GLY A 59 -3.57 17.46 7.88
CA GLY A 59 -3.20 18.30 6.74
C GLY A 59 -3.21 17.52 5.42
N TYR A 60 -2.76 16.26 5.45
CA TYR A 60 -2.85 15.38 4.29
C TYR A 60 -4.30 15.10 3.88
N ASP A 61 -5.17 14.77 4.83
CA ASP A 61 -6.58 14.46 4.59
C ASP A 61 -7.34 15.67 4.04
N ALA A 62 -7.05 16.87 4.55
CA ALA A 62 -7.64 18.11 4.06
C ALA A 62 -7.33 18.35 2.57
N VAL A 63 -6.08 18.10 2.15
CA VAL A 63 -5.70 18.21 0.73
C VAL A 63 -6.35 17.09 -0.08
N ARG A 64 -6.27 15.84 0.39
CA ARG A 64 -6.85 14.66 -0.29
C ARG A 64 -8.35 14.75 -0.50
N ALA A 65 -9.08 15.41 0.41
CA ALA A 65 -10.52 15.62 0.27
C ALA A 65 -10.90 16.51 -0.93
N THR A 66 -9.96 17.33 -1.41
CA THR A 66 -10.15 18.18 -2.61
C THR A 66 -9.74 17.47 -3.90
N GLU A 67 -9.13 16.30 -3.81
CA GLU A 67 -8.60 15.53 -4.91
C GLU A 67 -9.53 14.37 -5.30
N GLY A 68 -9.53 14.01 -6.57
CA GLY A 68 -10.27 12.86 -7.05
C GLY A 68 -9.64 11.52 -6.63
N ALA A 69 -10.30 10.44 -7.03
CA ALA A 69 -9.75 9.09 -7.01
C ALA A 69 -9.89 8.49 -8.42
N PRO A 70 -8.84 7.91 -9.01
CA PRO A 70 -8.95 7.25 -10.30
C PRO A 70 -9.89 6.05 -10.23
N ALA A 71 -10.33 5.57 -11.40
CA ALA A 71 -10.97 4.27 -11.49
C ALA A 71 -9.90 3.17 -11.48
N GLY A 72 -10.18 2.06 -10.79
CA GLY A 72 -9.31 0.88 -10.82
C GLY A 72 -8.10 0.92 -9.88
N TYR A 73 -7.14 0.06 -10.18
CA TYR A 73 -5.93 -0.13 -9.38
C TYR A 73 -4.93 1.02 -9.60
N VAL A 74 -4.12 1.30 -8.58
CA VAL A 74 -3.06 2.32 -8.68
C VAL A 74 -1.92 1.80 -9.55
N ASP A 75 -1.50 2.58 -10.54
CA ASP A 75 -0.29 2.32 -11.35
C ASP A 75 0.89 3.24 -10.98
N ASP A 76 1.01 4.39 -11.64
CA ASP A 76 2.10 5.36 -11.42
C ASP A 76 1.77 6.41 -10.35
N GLY A 77 0.50 6.46 -9.94
CA GLY A 77 -0.04 7.36 -8.92
C GLY A 77 -0.53 8.71 -9.47
N ALA A 78 -0.41 8.97 -10.77
CA ALA A 78 -0.81 10.24 -11.35
C ALA A 78 -2.33 10.49 -11.23
N PRO A 79 -2.76 11.77 -11.11
CA PRO A 79 -1.94 12.98 -11.08
C PRO A 79 -1.47 13.39 -9.67
N TRP A 80 -1.93 12.73 -8.61
CA TRP A 80 -1.73 13.20 -7.22
C TRP A 80 -0.51 12.63 -6.52
N PHE A 81 -0.02 11.50 -7.01
CA PHE A 81 1.11 10.79 -6.44
C PHE A 81 2.20 10.57 -7.48
N GLU A 82 3.40 10.32 -6.98
CA GLU A 82 4.56 9.89 -7.73
C GLU A 82 5.02 8.56 -7.16
N ARG A 83 5.10 7.53 -8.00
CA ARG A 83 5.70 6.26 -7.60
C ARG A 83 7.19 6.43 -7.35
N THR A 84 7.63 6.22 -6.11
CA THR A 84 9.04 6.37 -5.68
C THR A 84 9.80 5.05 -5.71
N ALA A 85 9.09 3.93 -5.48
CA ALA A 85 9.67 2.60 -5.55
C ALA A 85 8.62 1.55 -5.93
N ARG A 86 9.10 0.40 -6.40
CA ARG A 86 8.26 -0.78 -6.67
C ARG A 86 9.03 -2.04 -6.33
N VAL A 87 8.35 -2.98 -5.68
CA VAL A 87 8.80 -4.35 -5.49
C VAL A 87 7.84 -5.28 -6.22
N THR A 88 8.35 -5.96 -7.24
CA THR A 88 7.59 -6.97 -7.97
C THR A 88 7.30 -8.16 -7.04
N ALA A 89 6.11 -8.74 -7.16
CA ALA A 89 5.81 -10.04 -6.57
C ALA A 89 6.81 -11.07 -7.08
N LYS A 90 7.11 -12.07 -6.26
CA LYS A 90 7.88 -13.25 -6.66
C LYS A 90 7.55 -14.35 -5.66
N TRP A 91 7.43 -15.59 -6.12
CA TRP A 91 7.17 -16.71 -5.22
C TRP A 91 8.15 -16.69 -4.04
N ASN A 92 7.59 -16.80 -2.83
CA ASN A 92 8.29 -16.79 -1.56
C ASN A 92 9.08 -15.51 -1.24
N ARG A 93 8.83 -14.40 -1.94
CA ARG A 93 9.39 -13.09 -1.60
C ARG A 93 8.62 -12.49 -0.43
N LEU A 94 9.36 -12.01 0.56
CA LEU A 94 8.83 -11.26 1.69
C LEU A 94 9.27 -9.79 1.57
N VAL A 95 8.33 -8.87 1.77
CA VAL A 95 8.56 -7.43 1.78
C VAL A 95 8.10 -6.88 3.12
N VAL A 96 8.97 -6.12 3.79
CA VAL A 96 8.67 -5.45 5.05
C VAL A 96 8.83 -3.95 4.87
N TYR A 97 7.84 -3.18 5.32
CA TYR A 97 7.90 -1.73 5.35
C TYR A 97 7.11 -1.19 6.53
N ARG A 98 7.38 0.06 6.93
CA ARG A 98 6.60 0.72 7.98
C ARG A 98 5.17 0.96 7.48
N SER A 99 4.18 0.64 8.29
CA SER A 99 2.76 0.79 7.95
C SER A 99 2.34 2.24 7.64
N CYS A 100 3.16 3.21 8.03
CA CYS A 100 2.96 4.64 7.81
C CYS A 100 3.52 5.18 6.48
N VAL A 101 4.09 4.33 5.62
CA VAL A 101 4.55 4.71 4.28
C VAL A 101 3.40 4.58 3.28
N LEU A 102 3.23 5.59 2.43
CA LEU A 102 2.24 5.57 1.35
C LEU A 102 2.56 4.47 0.35
N HIS A 103 1.64 3.52 0.20
CA HIS A 103 1.83 2.35 -0.64
C HIS A 103 0.52 1.89 -1.27
N SER A 104 0.65 1.04 -2.29
CA SER A 104 -0.48 0.33 -2.89
C SER A 104 -0.02 -0.97 -3.55
N GLY A 105 -0.92 -1.95 -3.64
CA GLY A 105 -0.70 -3.12 -4.47
C GLY A 105 -0.76 -2.75 -5.95
N THR A 106 0.25 -3.15 -6.72
CA THR A 106 0.20 -3.03 -8.19
C THR A 106 -0.43 -4.28 -8.78
N VAL A 107 -1.40 -4.08 -9.68
CA VAL A 107 -2.08 -5.17 -10.41
C VAL A 107 -2.14 -4.75 -11.89
N PRO A 108 -1.09 -5.06 -12.67
CA PRO A 108 -0.99 -4.60 -14.07
C PRO A 108 -2.01 -5.28 -15.00
N SER A 109 -2.46 -6.49 -14.63
CA SER A 109 -3.43 -7.29 -15.37
C SER A 109 -4.60 -7.69 -14.47
N PRO A 110 -5.55 -6.79 -14.16
CA PRO A 110 -6.71 -7.09 -13.31
C PRO A 110 -7.55 -8.26 -13.83
N GLU A 111 -7.60 -8.49 -15.14
CA GLU A 111 -8.26 -9.60 -15.81
C GLU A 111 -7.66 -10.98 -15.46
N MET A 112 -6.41 -11.01 -15.00
CA MET A 112 -5.73 -12.23 -14.56
C MET A 112 -5.98 -12.56 -13.07
N LEU A 113 -6.69 -11.69 -12.35
CA LEU A 113 -7.05 -11.98 -10.97
C LEU A 113 -8.01 -13.17 -10.91
N SER A 114 -7.68 -14.12 -10.04
CA SER A 114 -8.49 -15.30 -9.78
C SER A 114 -8.68 -15.46 -8.27
N SER A 115 -9.84 -15.96 -7.87
CA SER A 115 -10.09 -16.42 -6.51
C SER A 115 -9.46 -17.78 -6.21
N ASP A 116 -8.99 -18.52 -7.23
CA ASP A 116 -8.22 -19.74 -7.04
C ASP A 116 -6.82 -19.41 -6.49
N PRO A 117 -6.49 -19.83 -5.26
CA PRO A 117 -5.21 -19.52 -4.62
C PRO A 117 -4.01 -20.09 -5.37
N ARG A 118 -4.20 -21.07 -6.27
CA ARG A 118 -3.12 -21.66 -7.08
C ARG A 118 -2.79 -20.85 -8.34
N ARG A 119 -3.67 -19.91 -8.72
CA ARG A 119 -3.59 -19.18 -10.00
C ARG A 119 -3.56 -17.67 -9.81
N GLY A 120 -4.20 -17.16 -8.75
CA GLY A 120 -4.35 -15.73 -8.51
C GLY A 120 -3.21 -15.10 -7.71
N ARG A 121 -3.40 -13.82 -7.38
CA ARG A 121 -2.51 -13.06 -6.49
C ARG A 121 -2.76 -13.44 -5.02
N LEU A 122 -2.14 -14.53 -4.58
CA LEU A 122 -2.13 -14.94 -3.18
C LEU A 122 -0.98 -14.25 -2.43
N THR A 123 -1.33 -13.56 -1.34
CA THR A 123 -0.36 -12.99 -0.39
C THR A 123 -0.79 -13.30 1.04
N ALA A 124 0.17 -13.60 1.91
CA ALA A 124 -0.04 -13.54 3.35
C ALA A 124 0.38 -12.15 3.83
N ASN A 125 -0.56 -11.44 4.46
CA ASN A 125 -0.33 -10.08 4.97
C ASN A 125 -0.28 -10.16 6.50
N VAL A 126 0.83 -9.72 7.08
CA VAL A 126 1.07 -9.75 8.53
C VAL A 126 1.40 -8.34 9.01
N PHE A 127 0.87 -7.95 10.16
CA PHE A 127 1.20 -6.70 10.82
C PHE A 127 1.93 -6.96 12.12
N LEU A 128 3.06 -6.29 12.32
CA LEU A 128 3.86 -6.36 13.53
C LEU A 128 3.92 -4.97 14.17
N THR A 129 3.50 -4.85 15.43
CA THR A 129 3.68 -3.60 16.20
C THR A 129 4.71 -3.85 17.28
N LEU A 130 5.80 -3.08 17.25
CA LEU A 130 6.81 -3.12 18.30
C LEU A 130 6.35 -2.24 19.46
N THR A 131 6.18 -2.86 20.62
CA THR A 131 5.91 -2.15 21.88
C THR A 131 7.22 -2.05 22.66
N PRO A 132 7.67 -0.85 23.06
CA PRO A 132 8.84 -0.72 23.93
C PRO A 132 8.62 -1.52 25.22
N SER A 133 9.57 -2.37 25.59
CA SER A 133 9.60 -3.04 26.88
C SER A 133 10.65 -2.37 27.77
N GLY A 134 10.23 -1.45 28.63
CA GLY A 134 11.07 -0.81 29.64
C GLY A 134 10.56 0.57 30.05
N PRO A 135 10.96 1.10 31.22
CA PRO A 135 10.58 2.44 31.64
C PRO A 135 11.15 3.46 30.65
N THR A 136 10.30 4.39 30.18
CA THR A 136 10.74 5.60 29.49
C THR A 136 11.64 6.37 30.43
N ILE A 137 12.95 6.37 30.20
CA ILE A 137 13.85 7.29 30.91
C ILE A 137 13.59 8.67 30.29
N ALA A 138 12.99 9.53 31.10
CA ALA A 138 12.72 10.93 30.78
C ALA A 138 14.02 11.75 30.72
#